data_AF-C6PVW2-F1
#
_entry.id   AF-C6PVW2-F1
#
_cell.length_a   1.000
_cell.length_b   1.000
_cell.length_c   1.000
_cell.angle_alpha   90.00
_cell.angle_beta   90.00
_cell.angle_gamma   90.00
#
_symmetry.space_group_name_H-M   'P 1'
#
loop_
_entity.id
_entity.type
_entity.pdbx_description
1 polymer ?
#
loop_
_entity_poly.entity_id
_entity_poly.type
_entity_poly.pdbx_seq_one_letter_code
_entity_poly.pdbx_strand_id
1 'polypeptide(L)'
;MKISMDRVIRAMSIALDLSQISSEYDSPVIENVSNVDYTSHKFKHHSIRTTYLALEIANFIKLNEEQKKQLYIASLLHDIGAANYLTKSHSSNSFIKKHCEIGAEITKSFPIFNNISSIILNHHENFDGSGAMGLSGNSIQIESQIIRICDLIEILYNETIPAFKQRNSIISWIQKK
;
A
#
# COMPACT_ATOMS: atom_id res chain seq x y z
N MET A 1 17.94 19.89 -19.16
CA MET A 1 17.94 18.52 -18.60
C MET A 1 16.50 18.04 -18.52
N LYS A 2 16.10 16.97 -19.24
CA LYS A 2 14.75 16.39 -19.13
C LYS A 2 14.72 15.40 -17.96
N ILE A 3 14.01 15.73 -16.89
CA ILE A 3 13.80 14.82 -15.76
C ILE A 3 12.64 13.89 -16.12
N SER A 4 12.86 12.57 -16.06
CA SER A 4 11.80 11.59 -16.28
C SER A 4 10.94 11.48 -15.03
N MET A 5 9.63 11.73 -15.16
CA MET A 5 8.68 11.61 -14.06
C MET A 5 8.68 10.21 -13.44
N ASP A 6 8.77 9.17 -14.26
CA ASP A 6 8.88 7.79 -13.81
C ASP A 6 10.08 7.58 -12.88
N ARG A 7 11.25 8.16 -13.24
CA ARG A 7 12.45 8.08 -12.39
C ARG A 7 12.27 8.81 -11.07
N VAL A 8 11.57 9.94 -11.07
CA VAL A 8 11.28 10.71 -9.85
C VAL A 8 10.38 9.91 -8.93
N ILE A 9 9.27 9.36 -9.43
CA ILE A 9 8.32 8.58 -8.63
C ILE A 9 9.01 7.33 -8.04
N ARG A 10 9.80 6.62 -8.84
CA ARG A 10 10.57 5.47 -8.35
C ARG A 10 11.60 5.86 -7.28
N ALA A 11 12.28 6.99 -7.45
CA ALA A 11 13.23 7.48 -6.45
C ALA A 11 12.53 7.86 -5.15
N MET A 12 11.35 8.50 -5.23
CA MET A 12 10.52 8.79 -4.06
C MET A 12 10.09 7.50 -3.36
N SER A 13 9.59 6.52 -4.11
CA SER A 13 9.20 5.21 -3.57
C SER A 13 10.35 4.51 -2.83
N ILE A 14 11.57 4.53 -3.39
CA ILE A 14 12.75 3.97 -2.70
C ILE A 14 13.05 4.75 -1.41
N ALA A 15 12.95 6.07 -1.43
CA ALA A 15 13.17 6.89 -0.24
C ALA A 15 12.13 6.61 0.86
N LEU A 16 10.87 6.35 0.48
CA LEU A 16 9.80 5.96 1.40
C LEU A 16 10.08 4.60 2.05
N ASP A 17 10.42 3.59 1.24
CA ASP A 17 10.79 2.26 1.76
C ASP A 17 11.99 2.36 2.73
N LEU A 18 13.01 3.16 2.39
CA LEU A 18 14.18 3.39 3.26
C LEU A 18 13.81 4.10 4.57
N SER A 19 12.90 5.06 4.50
CA SER A 19 12.34 5.76 5.66
C SER A 19 11.61 4.78 6.59
N GLN A 20 10.80 3.86 6.05
CA GLN A 20 10.10 2.84 6.86
C GLN A 20 11.07 1.84 7.51
N ILE A 21 12.14 1.47 6.82
CA ILE A 21 13.21 0.63 7.39
C ILE A 21 13.87 1.30 8.60
N SER A 22 13.99 2.63 8.58
CA SER A 22 14.59 3.39 9.68
C SER A 22 13.71 3.51 10.91
N SER A 23 12.43 3.11 10.82
CA SER A 23 11.52 3.12 11.96
C SER A 23 11.88 2.03 12.96
N GLU A 24 12.07 2.43 14.22
CA GLU A 24 12.34 1.51 15.32
C GLU A 24 11.06 0.79 15.75
N TYR A 25 11.19 -0.52 16.01
CA TYR A 25 10.11 -1.36 16.51
C TYR A 25 10.40 -1.81 17.94
N ASP A 26 9.86 -1.09 18.93
CA ASP A 26 9.98 -1.46 20.36
C ASP A 26 9.07 -2.64 20.75
N SER A 27 8.16 -3.05 19.88
CA SER A 27 7.14 -4.08 20.12
C SER A 27 6.61 -4.64 18.79
N PRO A 28 5.94 -5.82 18.80
CA PRO A 28 5.31 -6.35 17.60
C PRO A 28 4.38 -5.34 16.95
N VAL A 29 4.48 -5.18 15.64
CA VAL A 29 3.64 -4.28 14.84
C VAL A 29 2.56 -5.09 14.18
N ILE A 30 1.40 -5.16 14.84
CA ILE A 30 0.21 -5.75 14.25
C ILE A 30 -0.64 -4.61 13.71
N GLU A 31 -0.89 -4.59 12.40
CA GLU A 31 -1.84 -3.62 11.83
C GLU A 31 -3.24 -4.00 12.31
N ASN A 32 -3.85 -3.18 13.17
CA ASN A 32 -5.13 -3.53 13.80
C ASN A 32 -6.30 -3.66 12.81
N VAL A 33 -6.18 -3.11 11.60
CA VAL A 33 -7.22 -3.17 10.55
C VAL A 33 -7.23 -4.53 9.85
N SER A 34 -6.06 -5.06 9.49
CA SER A 34 -5.93 -6.37 8.83
C SER A 34 -5.61 -7.51 9.80
N ASN A 35 -5.12 -7.20 11.00
CA ASN A 35 -4.48 -8.13 11.93
C ASN A 35 -3.28 -8.87 11.30
N VAL A 36 -2.54 -8.19 10.40
CA VAL A 36 -1.28 -8.69 9.85
C VAL A 36 -0.11 -8.23 10.72
N ASP A 37 0.85 -9.13 10.92
CA ASP A 37 2.08 -8.86 11.66
C ASP A 37 3.17 -8.35 10.70
N TYR A 38 3.59 -7.11 10.91
CA TYR A 38 4.61 -6.40 10.14
C TYR A 38 5.99 -6.46 10.80
N THR A 39 6.12 -7.03 12.01
CA THR A 39 7.33 -6.94 12.86
C THR A 39 8.58 -7.43 12.16
N SER A 40 8.48 -8.51 11.40
CA SER A 40 9.61 -9.09 10.66
C SER A 40 9.74 -8.60 9.22
N HIS A 41 8.82 -7.74 8.76
CA HIS A 41 8.81 -7.28 7.38
C HIS A 41 9.90 -6.24 7.16
N LYS A 42 10.74 -6.45 6.13
CA LYS A 42 11.95 -5.65 5.91
C LYS A 42 11.71 -4.37 5.11
N PHE A 43 10.53 -4.16 4.54
CA PHE A 43 10.11 -3.00 3.70
C PHE A 43 11.00 -2.64 2.50
N LYS A 44 12.17 -3.27 2.32
CA LYS A 44 13.09 -3.00 1.22
C LYS A 44 12.42 -3.36 -0.10
N HIS A 45 12.20 -2.39 -0.99
CA HIS A 45 11.48 -2.55 -2.25
C HIS A 45 10.03 -3.01 -2.09
N HIS A 46 9.43 -2.76 -0.92
CA HIS A 46 8.03 -3.09 -0.62
C HIS A 46 7.10 -2.43 -1.64
N SER A 47 7.17 -1.09 -1.77
CA SER A 47 6.33 -0.34 -2.70
C SER A 47 6.44 -0.83 -4.14
N ILE A 48 7.64 -1.25 -4.56
CA ILE A 48 7.90 -1.77 -5.91
C ILE A 48 7.25 -3.15 -6.09
N ARG A 49 7.35 -4.05 -5.11
CA ARG A 49 6.72 -5.38 -5.17
C ARG A 49 5.20 -5.27 -5.11
N THR A 50 4.66 -4.44 -4.22
CA THR A 50 3.23 -4.11 -4.14
C THR A 50 2.72 -3.59 -5.49
N THR A 51 3.47 -2.67 -6.12
CA THR A 51 3.15 -2.15 -7.47
C THR A 51 3.17 -3.23 -8.54
N TYR A 52 4.17 -4.13 -8.51
CA TYR A 52 4.24 -5.24 -9.46
C TYR A 52 3.00 -6.13 -9.37
N LEU A 53 2.64 -6.57 -8.15
CA LEU A 53 1.44 -7.37 -7.93
C LEU A 53 0.17 -6.64 -8.39
N ALA A 54 0.07 -5.35 -8.10
CA ALA A 54 -1.08 -4.53 -8.46
C ALA A 54 -1.28 -4.46 -9.98
N LEU A 55 -0.20 -4.29 -10.74
CA LEU A 55 -0.25 -4.25 -12.20
C LEU A 55 -0.58 -5.62 -12.82
N GLU A 56 -0.11 -6.72 -12.24
CA GLU A 56 -0.50 -8.06 -12.68
C GLU A 56 -2.01 -8.29 -12.48
N ILE A 57 -2.57 -7.89 -11.34
CA ILE A 57 -4.02 -7.95 -11.09
C ILE A 57 -4.77 -7.04 -12.09
N ALA A 58 -4.29 -5.81 -12.29
CA ALA A 58 -4.91 -4.87 -13.22
C ALA A 58 -4.96 -5.39 -14.65
N ASN A 59 -3.91 -6.08 -15.10
CA ASN A 59 -3.86 -6.74 -16.40
C ASN A 59 -4.85 -7.92 -16.47
N PHE A 60 -4.91 -8.74 -15.42
CA PHE A 60 -5.82 -9.88 -15.34
C PHE A 60 -7.30 -9.44 -15.43
N ILE A 61 -7.68 -8.37 -14.72
CA ILE A 61 -9.06 -7.83 -14.74
C ILE A 61 -9.31 -6.82 -15.87
N LYS A 62 -8.30 -6.55 -16.71
CA LYS A 62 -8.38 -5.66 -17.87
C LYS A 62 -8.77 -4.21 -17.54
N LEU A 63 -8.16 -3.63 -16.51
CA LEU A 63 -8.27 -2.18 -16.27
C LEU A 63 -7.80 -1.38 -17.49
N ASN A 64 -8.38 -0.20 -17.68
CA ASN A 64 -7.96 0.67 -18.79
C ASN A 64 -6.62 1.36 -18.48
N GLU A 65 -6.00 1.97 -19.49
CA GLU A 65 -4.65 2.55 -19.37
C GLU A 65 -4.57 3.72 -18.38
N GLU A 66 -5.63 4.52 -18.25
CA GLU A 66 -5.65 5.61 -17.26
C GLU A 66 -5.73 5.05 -15.84
N GLN A 67 -6.55 4.01 -15.61
CA GLN A 67 -6.61 3.32 -14.32
C GLN A 67 -5.29 2.64 -13.97
N LYS A 68 -4.64 1.95 -14.93
CA LYS A 68 -3.32 1.36 -14.71
C LYS A 68 -2.27 2.40 -14.36
N LYS A 69 -2.32 3.57 -15.01
CA LYS A 69 -1.41 4.69 -14.71
C LYS A 69 -1.66 5.23 -13.31
N GLN A 70 -2.92 5.43 -12.92
CA GLN A 70 -3.26 5.87 -11.57
C GLN A 70 -2.83 4.84 -10.52
N LEU A 71 -3.12 3.56 -10.75
CA LEU A 71 -2.72 2.45 -9.91
C LEU A 71 -1.20 2.38 -9.76
N TYR A 72 -0.43 2.47 -10.85
CA TYR A 72 1.03 2.45 -10.83
C TYR A 72 1.63 3.54 -9.92
N ILE A 73 1.11 4.77 -10.03
CA ILE A 73 1.63 5.88 -9.24
C ILE A 73 1.16 5.75 -7.78
N ALA A 74 -0.12 5.44 -7.58
CA ALA A 74 -0.71 5.31 -6.26
C ALA A 74 -0.07 4.17 -5.46
N SER A 75 0.20 3.02 -6.09
CA SER A 75 0.84 1.88 -5.43
C SER A 75 2.30 2.15 -5.06
N LEU A 76 3.03 2.95 -5.85
CA LEU A 76 4.40 3.36 -5.50
C LEU A 76 4.47 4.38 -4.36
N LEU A 77 3.40 5.13 -4.15
CA LEU A 77 3.34 6.25 -3.20
C LEU A 77 2.29 6.05 -2.10
N HIS A 78 1.75 4.84 -1.93
CA HIS A 78 0.63 4.61 -1.01
C HIS A 78 0.97 5.02 0.44
N ASP A 79 2.20 4.75 0.86
CA ASP A 79 2.74 5.12 2.17
C ASP A 79 3.42 6.49 2.23
N ILE A 80 3.24 7.37 1.25
CA ILE A 80 3.93 8.68 1.23
C ILE A 80 3.63 9.54 2.47
N GLY A 81 2.46 9.37 3.09
CA GLY A 81 2.09 10.07 4.31
C GLY A 81 2.78 9.53 5.58
N ALA A 82 3.36 8.33 5.53
CA ALA A 82 4.08 7.72 6.65
C ALA A 82 5.46 8.37 6.87
N ALA A 83 6.02 9.05 5.87
CA ALA A 83 7.30 9.75 5.96
C ALA A 83 7.36 10.80 7.09
N ASN A 84 6.21 11.36 7.49
CA ASN A 84 6.11 12.31 8.61
C ASN A 84 6.21 11.65 10.00
N TYR A 85 6.32 10.31 10.04
CA TYR A 85 6.22 9.51 11.26
C TYR A 85 7.36 8.51 11.38
N LEU A 86 8.59 8.97 11.21
CA LEU A 86 9.80 8.14 11.29
C LEU A 86 9.91 7.31 12.58
N THR A 87 9.29 7.76 13.67
CA THR A 87 9.33 7.10 14.99
C THR A 87 8.09 6.27 15.33
N LYS A 88 7.08 6.20 14.46
CA LYS A 88 5.82 5.47 14.73
C LYS A 88 5.56 4.41 13.67
N SER A 89 5.27 3.20 14.15
CA SER A 89 4.94 2.07 13.30
C SER A 89 3.46 2.01 12.92
N HIS A 90 3.12 1.11 11.98
CA HIS A 90 1.76 0.80 11.49
C HIS A 90 0.86 0.12 12.56
N SER A 91 1.15 0.32 13.84
CA SER A 91 0.55 -0.40 14.97
C SER A 91 -0.69 0.26 15.55
N SER A 92 -1.04 1.49 15.16
CA SER A 92 -2.22 2.19 15.71
C SER A 92 -3.19 2.65 14.62
N ASN A 93 -4.48 2.50 14.87
CA ASN A 93 -5.53 2.98 13.94
C ASN A 93 -5.41 4.48 13.68
N SER A 94 -5.02 5.26 14.69
CA SER A 94 -4.78 6.69 14.53
C SER A 94 -3.63 6.96 13.57
N PHE A 95 -2.54 6.20 13.63
CA PHE A 95 -1.45 6.30 12.65
C PHE A 95 -1.93 5.91 11.25
N ILE A 96 -2.62 4.77 11.08
CA ILE A 96 -3.07 4.29 9.76
C ILE A 96 -3.94 5.34 9.08
N LYS A 97 -4.97 5.79 9.79
CA LYS A 97 -5.84 6.85 9.30
C LYS A 97 -5.06 8.12 8.96
N LYS A 98 -4.11 8.50 9.82
CA LYS A 98 -3.41 9.78 9.66
C LYS A 98 -2.43 9.78 8.50
N HIS A 99 -1.71 8.69 8.24
CA HIS A 99 -0.83 8.63 7.08
C HIS A 99 -1.64 8.61 5.78
N CYS A 100 -2.81 7.97 5.76
CA CYS A 100 -3.71 8.01 4.60
C CYS A 100 -4.17 9.44 4.30
N GLU A 101 -4.63 10.17 5.32
CA GLU A 101 -5.05 11.57 5.20
C GLU A 101 -3.91 12.46 4.68
N ILE A 102 -2.72 12.35 5.28
CA ILE A 102 -1.54 13.14 4.89
C ILE A 102 -1.09 12.77 3.49
N GLY A 103 -1.06 11.49 3.13
CA GLY A 103 -0.66 11.04 1.81
C GLY A 103 -1.60 11.58 0.72
N ALA A 104 -2.90 11.59 1.00
CA ALA A 104 -3.90 12.21 0.13
C ALA A 104 -3.69 13.73 -0.01
N GLU A 105 -3.38 14.43 1.08
CA GLU A 105 -3.08 15.88 1.07
C GLU A 105 -1.82 16.22 0.26
N ILE A 106 -0.74 15.46 0.49
CA ILE A 106 0.53 15.60 -0.24
C ILE A 106 0.27 15.42 -1.73
N THR A 107 -0.38 14.32 -2.13
CA THR A 107 -0.59 14.03 -3.56
C THR A 107 -1.58 14.97 -4.23
N LYS A 108 -2.60 15.47 -3.52
CA LYS A 108 -3.50 16.52 -4.01
C LYS A 108 -2.80 17.86 -4.27
N SER A 109 -1.62 18.08 -3.69
CA SER A 109 -0.85 19.30 -3.90
C SER A 109 -0.02 19.26 -5.18
N PHE A 110 0.12 18.09 -5.81
CA PHE A 110 0.83 17.94 -7.08
C PHE A 110 -0.17 17.76 -8.23
N PRO A 111 -0.22 18.67 -9.22
CA PRO A 111 -1.20 18.61 -10.31
C PRO A 111 -1.22 17.27 -11.08
N ILE A 112 -0.08 16.58 -11.16
CA ILE A 112 0.06 15.28 -11.82
C ILE A 112 -0.49 14.11 -10.98
N PHE A 113 -0.69 14.31 -9.68
CA PHE A 113 -1.16 13.29 -8.73
C PHE A 113 -2.55 13.59 -8.16
N ASN A 114 -3.23 14.67 -8.60
CA ASN A 114 -4.56 15.01 -8.08
C ASN A 114 -5.57 13.85 -8.15
N ASN A 115 -5.48 13.05 -9.21
CA ASN A 115 -6.40 11.93 -9.46
C ASN A 115 -6.10 10.69 -8.60
N ILE A 116 -4.97 10.64 -7.87
CA ILE A 116 -4.62 9.50 -7.00
C ILE A 116 -4.83 9.78 -5.51
N SER A 117 -5.16 11.02 -5.14
CA SER A 117 -5.33 11.42 -3.74
C SER A 117 -6.39 10.58 -3.00
N SER A 118 -7.53 10.32 -3.64
CA SER A 118 -8.57 9.45 -3.07
C SER A 118 -8.17 7.98 -3.05
N ILE A 119 -7.32 7.53 -3.99
CA ILE A 119 -6.81 6.17 -4.02
C ILE A 119 -5.92 5.93 -2.78
N ILE A 120 -5.02 6.89 -2.50
CA ILE A 120 -4.15 6.87 -1.32
C ILE A 120 -4.96 7.05 -0.04
N LEU A 121 -6.00 7.90 -0.01
CA LEU A 121 -6.82 8.04 1.20
C LEU A 121 -7.45 6.72 1.65
N ASN A 122 -7.82 5.87 0.68
CA ASN A 122 -8.64 4.69 0.91
C ASN A 122 -7.86 3.37 0.78
N HIS A 123 -6.53 3.39 0.67
CA HIS A 123 -5.76 2.16 0.40
C HIS A 123 -5.70 1.17 1.58
N HIS A 124 -6.05 1.61 2.80
CA HIS A 124 -6.26 0.75 3.97
C HIS A 124 -7.74 0.36 4.19
N GLU A 125 -8.61 0.55 3.19
CA GLU A 125 -9.99 0.07 3.29
C GLU A 125 -10.09 -1.44 3.13
N ASN A 126 -10.87 -2.09 3.99
CA ASN A 126 -11.23 -3.49 3.84
C ASN A 126 -12.59 -3.58 3.13
N PHE A 127 -12.80 -4.61 2.31
CA PHE A 127 -14.01 -4.75 1.50
C PHE A 127 -15.29 -4.81 2.36
N ASP A 128 -15.19 -5.34 3.58
CA ASP A 128 -16.28 -5.47 4.55
C ASP A 128 -16.62 -4.18 5.32
N GLY A 129 -15.87 -3.09 5.14
CA GLY A 129 -16.09 -1.83 5.86
C GLY A 129 -15.36 -1.71 7.20
N SER A 130 -14.55 -2.70 7.59
CA SER A 130 -13.72 -2.63 8.81
C SER A 130 -12.44 -1.80 8.65
N GLY A 131 -12.28 -1.14 7.49
CA GLY A 131 -11.10 -0.37 7.11
C GLY A 131 -10.97 1.00 7.77
N ALA A 132 -9.93 1.74 7.37
CA ALA A 132 -9.50 2.96 8.06
C ALA A 132 -10.50 4.14 8.00
N MET A 133 -11.28 4.27 6.90
CA MET A 133 -12.28 5.33 6.74
C MET A 133 -13.72 4.80 6.78
N GLY A 134 -13.91 3.47 6.83
CA GLY A 134 -15.22 2.82 6.95
C GLY A 134 -15.99 2.71 5.63
N LEU A 135 -15.32 2.85 4.48
CA LEU A 135 -15.90 2.57 3.18
C LEU A 135 -16.01 1.05 2.96
N SER A 136 -17.01 0.60 2.22
CA SER A 136 -17.26 -0.83 1.99
C SER A 136 -17.63 -1.14 0.54
N GLY A 137 -17.24 -2.34 0.10
CA GLY A 137 -17.54 -2.87 -1.22
C GLY A 137 -17.23 -1.88 -2.35
N ASN A 138 -18.22 -1.64 -3.19
CA ASN A 138 -18.09 -0.80 -4.39
C ASN A 138 -17.95 0.70 -4.10
N SER A 139 -18.04 1.15 -2.84
CA SER A 139 -17.70 2.54 -2.50
C SER A 139 -16.19 2.76 -2.44
N ILE A 140 -15.39 1.69 -2.38
CA ILE A 140 -13.93 1.73 -2.43
C ILE A 140 -13.51 1.70 -3.90
N GLN A 141 -12.64 2.62 -4.32
CA GLN A 141 -12.10 2.62 -5.67
C GLN A 141 -11.37 1.30 -5.97
N ILE A 142 -11.53 0.77 -7.19
CA ILE A 142 -10.93 -0.51 -7.54
C ILE A 142 -9.40 -0.49 -7.39
N GLU A 143 -8.77 0.66 -7.65
CA GLU A 143 -7.34 0.86 -7.46
C GLU A 143 -6.94 0.72 -5.99
N SER A 144 -7.73 1.27 -5.05
CA SER A 144 -7.50 1.12 -3.60
C SER A 144 -7.71 -0.32 -3.15
N GLN A 145 -8.74 -1.00 -3.66
CA GLN A 145 -8.97 -2.43 -3.37
C GLN A 145 -7.78 -3.29 -3.82
N ILE A 146 -7.23 -3.01 -5.01
CA ILE A 146 -6.05 -3.71 -5.54
C ILE A 146 -4.80 -3.40 -4.70
N ILE A 147 -4.56 -2.13 -4.35
CA ILE A 147 -3.41 -1.78 -3.51
C ILE A 147 -3.53 -2.50 -2.17
N ARG A 148 -4.70 -2.48 -1.54
CA ARG A 148 -4.92 -3.14 -0.25
C ARG A 148 -4.54 -4.62 -0.28
N ILE A 149 -5.07 -5.38 -1.24
CA ILE A 149 -4.78 -6.81 -1.32
C ILE A 149 -3.31 -7.08 -1.65
N CYS A 150 -2.70 -6.26 -2.53
CA CYS A 150 -1.31 -6.44 -2.92
C CYS A 150 -0.33 -6.10 -1.79
N ASP A 151 -0.58 -5.01 -1.06
CA ASP A 151 0.16 -4.63 0.14
C ASP A 151 0.19 -5.80 1.14
N LEU A 152 -1.00 -6.27 1.53
CA LEU A 152 -1.14 -7.37 2.49
C LEU A 152 -0.49 -8.67 2.03
N ILE A 153 -0.64 -9.05 0.75
CA ILE A 153 0.03 -10.24 0.19
C ILE A 153 1.55 -10.10 0.28
N GLU A 154 2.08 -8.93 -0.07
CA GLU A 154 3.51 -8.65 -0.07
C GLU A 154 4.08 -8.81 1.35
N ILE A 155 3.36 -8.33 2.36
CA ILE A 155 3.76 -8.44 3.76
C ILE A 155 3.66 -9.88 4.28
N LEU A 156 2.57 -10.58 3.95
CA LEU A 156 2.34 -11.97 4.36
C LEU A 156 3.29 -12.97 3.69
N TYR A 157 3.83 -12.62 2.53
CA TYR A 157 4.71 -13.51 1.78
C TYR A 157 6.08 -13.64 2.45
N ASN A 158 6.42 -14.86 2.88
CA ASN A 158 7.75 -15.14 3.40
C ASN A 158 8.67 -15.69 2.29
N GLU A 159 9.69 -14.92 1.92
CA GLU A 159 10.67 -15.28 0.88
C GLU A 159 11.46 -16.56 1.17
N THR A 160 11.56 -16.97 2.44
CA THR A 160 12.31 -18.17 2.86
C THR A 160 11.51 -19.47 2.71
N ILE A 161 10.19 -19.37 2.48
CA ILE A 161 9.29 -20.51 2.34
C ILE A 161 8.86 -20.61 0.86
N PRO A 162 8.96 -21.78 0.21
CA PRO A 162 8.52 -21.93 -1.17
C PRO A 162 7.06 -21.50 -1.39
N ALA A 163 6.81 -20.71 -2.43
CA ALA A 163 5.49 -20.09 -2.70
C ALA A 163 4.32 -21.09 -2.70
N PHE A 164 4.51 -22.29 -3.27
CA PHE A 164 3.46 -23.31 -3.33
C PHE A 164 3.02 -23.81 -1.94
N LYS A 165 3.88 -23.73 -0.91
CA LYS A 165 3.54 -24.12 0.47
C LYS A 165 2.70 -23.07 1.20
N GLN A 166 2.78 -21.80 0.76
CA GLN A 166 2.08 -20.67 1.38
C GLN A 166 0.81 -20.28 0.61
N ARG A 167 0.66 -20.74 -0.64
CA ARG A 167 -0.46 -20.39 -1.52
C ARG A 167 -1.83 -20.56 -0.83
N ASN A 168 -2.08 -21.73 -0.25
CA ASN A 168 -3.40 -22.04 0.32
C ASN A 168 -3.70 -21.21 1.58
N SER A 169 -2.68 -20.93 2.41
CA SER A 169 -2.85 -20.09 3.60
C SER A 169 -3.13 -18.64 3.22
N ILE A 170 -2.41 -18.10 2.23
CA ILE A 170 -2.63 -16.74 1.73
C ILE A 170 -4.04 -16.61 1.12
N ILE A 171 -4.45 -17.56 0.26
CA ILE A 171 -5.80 -17.56 -0.33
C ILE A 171 -6.88 -17.62 0.75
N SER A 172 -6.73 -18.54 1.73
CA SER A 172 -7.70 -18.66 2.82
C SER A 172 -7.76 -17.41 3.69
N TRP A 173 -6.65 -16.68 3.83
CA TRP A 173 -6.62 -15.42 4.57
C TRP A 173 -7.35 -14.31 3.81
N ILE A 174 -7.07 -14.15 2.52
CA ILE A 174 -7.73 -13.16 1.65
C ILE A 174 -9.24 -13.37 1.65
N GLN A 175 -9.72 -14.62 1.56
CA GLN A 175 -11.15 -14.92 1.53
C GLN A 175 -11.91 -14.60 2.83
N LYS A 176 -11.20 -14.37 3.93
CA LYS A 176 -11.78 -14.02 5.24
C LYS A 176 -11.81 -12.51 5.50
N LYS A 177 -11.30 -11.70 4.57
CA LYS A 177 -11.21 -10.24 4.62
C LYS A 177 -12.12 -9.62 3.56
#